data_AF-A0A632D0J1-F1
#
_entry.id   AF-A0A632D0J1-F1
#
_cell.length_a   1.000
_cell.length_b   1.000
_cell.length_c   1.000
_cell.angle_alpha   90.00
_cell.angle_beta   90.00
_cell.angle_gamma   90.00
#
_symmetry.space_group_name_H-M   'P 1'
#
loop_
_entity.id
_entity.type
_entity.pdbx_description
1 polymer ?
#
loop_
_entity_poly.entity_id
_entity_poly.type
_entity_poly.pdbx_seq_one_letter_code
_entity_poly.pdbx_strand_id
1 'polypeptide(L)' 'MWPFRRKYHYWLIAFVTPSGDIRHVITRYRNKRLSLARILQAALGEGLDTNCVVLPPSYLGKMTEAQANTEL' A
#
# COMPACT_ATOMS: atom_id res chain seq x y z
N MET A 1 15.22 5.56 -27.61
CA MET A 1 13.79 5.75 -27.26
C MET A 1 13.50 4.89 -26.03
N TRP A 2 13.51 5.45 -24.82
CA TRP A 2 13.20 4.65 -23.63
C TRP A 2 11.70 4.31 -23.65
N PRO A 3 11.31 3.03 -23.49
CA PRO A 3 9.91 2.65 -23.50
C PRO A 3 9.25 3.30 -22.29
N PHE A 4 8.03 3.82 -22.49
CA PHE A 4 7.21 4.46 -21.45
C PHE A 4 7.25 3.65 -20.14
N ARG A 5 8.01 4.13 -19.14
CA ARG A 5 8.11 3.45 -17.84
C ARG A 5 6.73 3.47 -17.18
N ARG A 6 6.19 2.28 -16.90
CA ARG A 6 4.87 2.14 -16.28
C ARG A 6 4.87 2.82 -14.91
N LYS A 7 3.90 3.70 -14.70
CA LYS A 7 3.66 4.36 -13.41
C LYS A 7 2.55 3.65 -12.65
N TYR A 8 2.67 3.60 -11.34
CA TYR A 8 1.68 3.05 -10.42
C TYR A 8 1.28 4.09 -9.37
N HIS A 9 0.10 3.92 -8.79
CA HIS A 9 -0.37 4.67 -7.64
C HIS A 9 0.06 3.93 -6.37
N TYR A 10 0.82 4.61 -5.52
CA TYR A 10 1.35 4.06 -4.28
C TYR A 10 0.51 4.51 -3.09
N TRP A 11 0.31 3.60 -2.15
CA TRP A 11 -0.47 3.81 -0.93
C TRP A 11 0.26 3.21 0.25
N LEU A 12 0.34 3.94 1.36
CA LEU A 12 0.72 3.41 2.66
C LEU A 12 -0.55 3.03 3.41
N ILE A 13 -0.59 1.80 3.89
CA ILE A 13 -1.69 1.28 4.71
C ILE A 13 -1.07 0.82 6.02
N ALA A 14 -1.62 1.30 7.13
CA ALA A 14 -1.21 0.88 8.47
C ALA A 14 -2.35 0.17 9.17
N PHE A 15 -1.99 -0.86 9.93
CA PHE A 15 -2.88 -1.76 10.64
C PHE A 15 -2.45 -1.81 12.10
N VAL A 16 -3.40 -1.65 13.01
CA VAL A 16 -3.19 -1.86 14.44
C VAL A 16 -3.62 -3.28 14.77
N THR A 17 -2.68 -4.08 15.29
CA THR A 17 -2.95 -5.44 15.73
C THR A 17 -3.69 -5.44 17.08
N PRO A 18 -4.36 -6.54 17.45
CA PRO A 18 -4.95 -6.66 18.78
C PRO A 18 -3.96 -6.53 19.95
N SER A 19 -2.67 -6.80 19.71
CA SER A 19 -1.59 -6.59 20.69
C SER A 19 -1.22 -5.10 20.89
N GLY A 20 -1.76 -4.21 20.07
CA GLY A 20 -1.42 -2.78 20.08
C GLY A 20 -0.23 -2.40 19.20
N ASP A 21 0.36 -3.37 18.49
CA ASP A 21 1.45 -3.10 17.55
C ASP A 21 0.90 -2.49 16.26
N ILE A 22 1.73 -1.68 15.60
CA ILE A 22 1.40 -1.10 14.30
C ILE A 22 2.24 -1.79 13.23
N ARG A 23 1.58 -2.42 12.26
CA ARG A 23 2.20 -2.88 11.02
C ARG A 23 1.80 -1.97 9.87
N HIS A 24 2.70 -1.75 8.93
CA HIS A 24 2.39 -0.96 7.75
C HIS A 24 2.97 -1.60 6.50
N VAL A 25 2.32 -1.33 5.38
CA VAL A 25 2.72 -1.83 4.07
C VAL A 25 2.52 -0.75 3.02
N ILE A 26 3.50 -0.64 2.12
CA ILE A 26 3.40 0.20 0.93
C ILE A 26 2.98 -0.69 -0.23
N THR A 27 1.80 -0.43 -0.77
CA THR A 27 1.23 -1.18 -1.89
C THR A 27 1.11 -0.31 -3.14
N ARG A 28 1.10 -0.95 -4.32
CA ARG A 28 1.03 -0.28 -5.61
C ARG A 28 -0.06 -0.84 -6.51
N TYR A 29 -0.80 0.05 -7.17
CA TYR A 29 -1.87 -0.33 -8.10
C TYR A 29 -1.85 0.51 -9.37
N ARG A 30 -2.34 -0.07 -10.48
CA ARG A 30 -2.49 0.68 -11.75
C ARG A 30 -3.55 1.78 -11.68
N ASN A 31 -4.59 1.59 -10.87
CA ASN A 31 -5.67 2.55 -10.67
C ASN A 31 -5.54 3.19 -9.28
N LYS A 32 -5.76 4.50 -9.19
CA LYS A 32 -5.71 5.30 -7.96
C LYS A 32 -6.63 4.76 -6.86
N ARG A 33 -7.79 4.18 -7.20
CA ARG A 33 -8.79 3.73 -6.21
C ARG A 33 -8.23 2.66 -5.28
N LEU A 34 -8.20 2.92 -3.98
CA LEU A 34 -7.95 1.91 -2.96
C LEU A 34 -9.29 1.31 -2.51
N SER A 35 -9.55 0.03 -2.82
CA SER A 35 -10.78 -0.66 -2.44
C SER A 35 -10.59 -1.48 -1.17
N LEU A 36 -11.69 -1.82 -0.49
CA LEU A 36 -11.67 -2.70 0.68
C LEU A 36 -10.99 -4.05 0.38
N ALA A 37 -11.25 -4.63 -0.79
CA ALA A 37 -10.59 -5.88 -1.22
C ALA A 37 -9.06 -5.73 -1.32
N ARG A 38 -8.55 -4.58 -1.76
CA ARG A 38 -7.11 -4.30 -1.83
C ARG A 38 -6.48 -4.12 -0.45
N ILE A 39 -7.21 -3.48 0.46
CA ILE A 39 -6.79 -3.35 1.87
C ILE A 39 -6.73 -4.72 2.53
N LEU A 40 -7.74 -5.58 2.31
CA LEU A 40 -7.74 -6.95 2.81
C LEU A 40 -6.56 -7.76 2.25
N GLN A 41 -6.29 -7.68 0.95
CA GLN A 41 -5.12 -8.34 0.35
C GLN A 41 -3.80 -7.87 0.96
N ALA A 42 -3.67 -6.57 1.25
CA ALA A 42 -2.49 -6.02 1.89
C ALA A 42 -2.33 -6.54 3.33
N ALA A 43 -3.43 -6.60 4.11
CA ALA A 43 -3.42 -7.17 5.45
C ALA A 43 -3.00 -8.65 5.45
N LEU A 44 -3.61 -9.46 4.57
CA LEU A 44 -3.29 -10.89 4.45
C LEU A 44 -1.83 -11.12 4.03
N GLY A 45 -1.28 -10.27 3.17
CA GLY A 45 0.13 -10.31 2.77
C GLY A 45 1.11 -10.06 3.92
N GLU A 46 0.71 -9.24 4.89
CA GLU A 46 1.47 -8.95 6.11
C GLU A 46 1.26 -10.00 7.22
N GLY A 47 0.55 -11.10 6.92
CA GLY A 47 0.20 -12.14 7.90
C GLY A 47 -0.74 -11.64 9.00
N LEU A 48 -1.49 -10.57 8.72
CA LEU A 48 -2.47 -10.01 9.63
C LEU A 48 -3.82 -10.69 9.45
N ASP A 49 -4.49 -10.95 10.57
CA ASP A 49 -5.86 -11.48 10.60
C ASP A 49 -6.89 -10.33 10.55
N THR A 50 -8.15 -10.70 10.32
CA THR A 50 -9.33 -9.86 10.11
C THR A 50 -9.72 -8.97 11.31
N ASN A 51 -9.12 -9.20 12.47
CA ASN A 51 -9.31 -8.47 13.72
C ASN A 51 -8.42 -7.23 13.87
N CYS A 52 -7.65 -6.85 12.85
CA CYS A 52 -6.84 -5.64 12.87
C CYS A 52 -7.65 -4.38 12.52
N VAL A 53 -7.36 -3.26 13.18
CA VAL A 53 -7.95 -1.95 12.84
C VAL A 53 -7.15 -1.31 11.72
N VAL A 54 -7.82 -0.89 10.65
CA VAL A 54 -7.19 -0.18 9.54
C VAL A 54 -7.12 1.31 9.86
N LEU A 55 -5.92 1.88 9.86
CA LEU A 55 -5.72 3.32 9.98
C LEU A 55 -5.99 4.03 8.64
N PRO A 56 -6.32 5.34 8.64
CA PRO A 56 -6.53 6.09 7.41
C PRO A 56 -5.35 5.92 6.43
N PRO A 57 -5.57 5.36 5.23
CA PRO A 57 -4.49 5.09 4.30
C PRO A 57 -4.00 6.39 3.65
N SER A 58 -2.68 6.48 3.46
CA SER A 58 -2.02 7.66 2.89
C SER A 58 -1.67 7.45 1.43
N TYR A 59 -2.09 8.36 0.56
CA TYR A 59 -1.72 8.33 -0.85
C TYR A 59 -0.33 8.95 -1.06
N LEU A 60 0.60 8.16 -1.58
CA LEU A 60 2.01 8.54 -1.73
C LEU A 60 2.34 9.11 -3.12
N GLY A 61 1.42 9.00 -4.08
CA GLY A 61 1.58 9.58 -5.40
C GLY A 61 1.60 8.57 -6.55
N LYS A 62 1.81 9.09 -7.76
CA LYS A 62 1.88 8.31 -9.00
C LYS A 62 3.28 8.37 -9.58
N MET A 63 4.02 7.28 -9.46
CA MET A 63 5.46 7.25 -9.77
C MET A 63 5.85 5.94 -10.45
N THR A 64 7.05 5.92 -11.05
CA THR A 64 7.66 4.67 -11.53
C THR A 64 8.25 3.90 -10.35
N GLU A 65 8.49 2.61 -10.52
CA GLU A 65 9.13 1.77 -9.49
C GLU A 65 10.52 2.27 -9.09
N ALA A 66 11.30 2.77 -10.05
CA ALA A 66 12.60 3.35 -9.77
C ALA A 66 12.51 4.61 -8.89
N GLN A 67 11.50 5.46 -9.12
CA GLN A 67 11.26 6.63 -8.28
C GLN A 67 10.79 6.23 -6.89
N ALA A 68 9.88 5.26 -6.78
CA ALA A 68 9.41 4.75 -5.50
C ALA A 68 10.56 4.24 -4.63
N ASN A 69 11.49 3.47 -5.20
CA ASN A 69 12.65 2.95 -4.47
C ASN A 69 13.67 4.03 -4.04
N THR A 70 13.51 5.26 -4.53
CA THR A 70 14.38 6.40 -4.18
C THR A 70 13.70 7.35 -3.19
N GLU A 71 12.37 7.48 -3.28
CA GLU A 71 11.56 8.46 -2.55
C GLU A 71 10.83 7.88 -1.32
N LEU A 72 10.67 6.55 -1.23
CA LEU A 72 9.96 5.83 -0.17
C LEU A 72 10.89 4.84 0.54
#